data_AF-A0A1F4U6D9-F1
#
_entry.id   AF-A0A1F4U6D9-F1
#
_cell.length_a   1.000
_cell.length_b   1.000
_cell.length_c   1.000
_cell.angle_alpha   90.00
_cell.angle_beta   90.00
_cell.angle_gamma   90.00
#
_symmetry.space_group_name_H-M   'P 1'
#
loop_
_entity.id
_entity.type
_entity.pdbx_description
1 polymer ?
#
loop_
_entity_poly.entity_id
_entity_poly.type
_entity_poly.pdbx_seq_one_letter_code
_entity_poly.pdbx_strand_id
1 'polypeptide(L)'
;MNTKSIHLILFVVLIALIACDNRIIERAASDYFPFKDSRWWVYYNGQDTVYIEVLDPDTTLGQETMTVSFGGDIKHWIKSDAAIEEYVEILYYHTGIAYPVIQDFFVRNELPLVNGYVFSDSIVDSIMISGITVKADFSFESRVVGFQYQDDYDADIYHISYQMVKTLDSPDTTVINAMTWEEYYAPGVGIVRFVDSTGDYSLIDYHID
;
A
#
# COMPACT_ATOMS: atom_id res chain seq x y z
N MET A 1 -28.24 45.22 16.59
CA MET A 1 -27.71 44.61 15.35
C MET A 1 -28.90 44.24 14.48
N ASN A 2 -28.96 44.70 13.22
CA ASN A 2 -30.09 44.45 12.33
C ASN A 2 -30.04 42.98 11.85
N THR A 3 -31.16 42.26 11.87
CA THR A 3 -31.23 40.82 11.51
C THR A 3 -30.71 40.54 10.09
N LYS A 4 -30.86 41.52 9.19
CA LYS A 4 -30.28 41.48 7.84
C LYS A 4 -28.75 41.40 7.82
N SER A 5 -28.07 42.06 8.76
CA SER A 5 -26.61 42.02 8.87
C SER A 5 -26.12 40.67 9.39
N ILE A 6 -26.90 40.01 10.25
CA ILE A 6 -26.58 38.67 10.78
C ILE A 6 -26.68 37.62 9.67
N HIS A 7 -27.74 37.66 8.85
CA HIS A 7 -27.89 36.74 7.72
C HIS A 7 -26.82 36.92 6.65
N LEU A 8 -26.41 38.17 6.39
CA LEU A 8 -25.31 38.45 5.46
C LEU A 8 -23.99 37.85 5.96
N ILE A 9 -23.67 38.02 7.25
CA ILE A 9 -22.46 37.45 7.85
C ILE A 9 -22.49 35.92 7.79
N LEU A 10 -23.62 35.28 8.13
CA LEU A 10 -23.78 33.83 8.06
C LEU A 10 -23.64 33.30 6.62
N PHE A 11 -24.19 34.02 5.64
CA PHE A 11 -24.06 33.67 4.23
C PHE A 11 -22.63 33.82 3.72
N VAL A 12 -21.92 34.86 4.13
CA VAL A 12 -20.50 35.07 3.78
C VAL A 12 -19.62 34.00 4.44
N VAL A 13 -19.88 33.62 5.70
CA VAL A 13 -19.18 32.52 6.37
C VAL A 13 -19.46 31.18 5.67
N LEU A 14 -20.71 30.93 5.26
CA LEU A 14 -21.07 29.73 4.50
C LEU A 14 -20.35 29.68 3.14
N ILE A 15 -20.32 30.79 2.39
CA ILE A 15 -19.58 30.88 1.12
C ILE A 15 -18.08 30.71 1.35
N ALA A 16 -17.51 31.31 2.40
CA ALA A 16 -16.09 31.17 2.73
C ALA A 16 -15.72 29.73 3.11
N LEU A 17 -16.64 28.99 3.76
CA LEU A 17 -16.47 27.56 4.05
C LEU A 17 -16.60 26.67 2.81
N ILE A 18 -17.38 27.07 1.81
CA ILE A 18 -17.54 26.36 0.53
C ILE A 18 -16.43 26.73 -0.47
N ALA A 19 -15.86 27.94 -0.37
CA ALA A 19 -14.82 28.46 -1.27
C ALA A 19 -13.41 27.95 -0.94
N CYS A 20 -13.24 27.23 0.17
CA CYS A 20 -12.05 26.41 0.35
C CYS A 20 -12.24 25.18 -0.54
N ASP A 21 -11.44 25.02 -1.60
CA ASP A 21 -11.44 23.85 -2.50
C ASP A 21 -11.12 22.59 -1.70
N ASN A 22 -12.13 22.10 -1.00
CA ASN A 22 -11.99 21.08 0.02
C ASN A 22 -12.58 19.78 -0.53
N ARG A 23 -11.80 19.14 -1.41
CA ARG A 23 -12.15 17.86 -2.06
C ARG A 23 -12.06 16.65 -1.12
N ILE A 24 -12.26 16.82 0.20
CA ILE A 24 -12.19 15.71 1.17
C ILE A 24 -13.18 14.59 0.83
N ILE A 25 -14.42 14.94 0.50
CA ILE A 25 -15.46 13.94 0.21
C ILE A 25 -15.10 13.17 -1.07
N GLU A 26 -14.64 13.87 -2.10
CA GLU A 26 -14.17 13.28 -3.36
C GLU A 26 -12.99 12.35 -3.12
N ARG A 27 -11.94 12.81 -2.43
CA ARG A 27 -10.77 11.98 -2.08
C ARG A 27 -11.13 10.75 -1.26
N ALA A 28 -12.07 10.86 -0.33
CA ALA A 28 -12.46 9.73 0.50
C ALA A 28 -13.33 8.69 -0.24
N ALA A 29 -14.00 9.10 -1.31
CA ALA A 29 -14.87 8.24 -2.12
C ALA A 29 -14.16 7.66 -3.36
N SER A 30 -13.05 8.24 -3.79
CA SER A 30 -12.30 7.79 -4.95
C SER A 30 -11.52 6.50 -4.68
N ASP A 31 -11.45 5.64 -5.70
CA ASP A 31 -10.71 4.39 -5.63
C ASP A 31 -9.25 4.56 -6.02
N TYR A 32 -8.36 4.63 -5.03
CA TYR A 32 -6.91 4.72 -5.23
C TYR A 32 -6.22 3.36 -5.44
N PHE A 33 -6.96 2.26 -5.29
CA PHE A 33 -6.44 0.90 -5.41
C PHE A 33 -7.30 0.10 -6.39
N PRO A 34 -7.34 0.49 -7.68
CA PRO A 34 -8.17 -0.14 -8.70
C PRO A 34 -7.56 -1.48 -9.16
N PHE A 35 -7.20 -2.37 -8.24
CA PHE A 35 -6.71 -3.70 -8.59
C PHE A 35 -7.88 -4.60 -8.95
N LYS A 36 -7.93 -5.00 -10.22
CA LYS A 36 -8.92 -5.91 -10.78
C LYS A 36 -8.25 -6.66 -11.91
N ASP A 37 -8.64 -7.90 -12.13
CA ASP A 37 -8.07 -8.80 -13.12
C ASP A 37 -7.90 -8.13 -14.48
N SER A 38 -6.82 -8.51 -15.18
CA SER A 38 -6.46 -7.99 -16.51
C SER A 38 -6.02 -6.52 -16.55
N ARG A 39 -5.90 -5.84 -15.41
CA ARG A 39 -5.31 -4.49 -15.34
C ARG A 39 -3.79 -4.57 -15.24
N TRP A 40 -3.12 -3.63 -15.88
CA TRP A 40 -1.67 -3.58 -15.89
C TRP A 40 -1.12 -2.16 -16.01
N TRP A 41 0.14 -2.02 -15.62
CA TRP A 41 0.92 -0.78 -15.64
C TRP A 41 2.34 -1.05 -16.10
N VAL A 42 2.91 -0.11 -16.85
CA VAL A 42 4.31 -0.10 -17.28
C VAL A 42 5.00 1.12 -16.71
N TYR A 43 6.12 0.91 -16.03
CA TYR A 43 6.91 1.97 -15.44
C TYR A 43 8.32 2.00 -16.02
N TYR A 44 8.92 3.19 -16.00
CA TYR A 44 10.28 3.41 -16.50
C TYR A 44 11.05 4.34 -15.56
N ASN A 45 12.32 4.00 -15.31
CA ASN A 45 13.21 4.78 -14.44
C ASN A 45 14.35 5.50 -15.19
N GLY A 46 14.32 5.52 -16.53
CA GLY A 46 15.41 6.04 -17.36
C GLY A 46 16.41 4.98 -17.84
N GLN A 47 16.38 3.77 -17.28
CA GLN A 47 17.30 2.68 -17.62
C GLN A 47 16.58 1.36 -17.91
N ASP A 48 15.58 1.02 -17.09
CA ASP A 48 14.86 -0.24 -17.14
C ASP A 48 13.35 0.00 -17.02
N THR A 49 12.57 -1.00 -17.44
CA THR A 49 11.12 -1.00 -17.39
C THR A 49 10.61 -2.08 -16.43
N VAL A 50 9.66 -1.72 -15.58
CA VAL A 50 8.95 -2.67 -14.71
C VAL A 50 7.52 -2.81 -15.21
N TYR A 51 7.08 -4.05 -15.35
CA TYR A 51 5.71 -4.41 -15.68
C TYR A 51 5.00 -4.88 -14.42
N ILE A 52 3.84 -4.30 -14.15
CA ILE A 52 2.96 -4.69 -13.05
C ILE A 52 1.63 -5.14 -13.64
N GLU A 53 1.15 -6.31 -13.26
CA GLU A 53 -0.15 -6.82 -13.70
C GLU A 53 -0.94 -7.44 -12.56
N VAL A 54 -2.27 -7.27 -12.62
CA VAL A 54 -3.21 -8.02 -11.79
C VAL A 54 -3.55 -9.31 -12.52
N LEU A 55 -3.15 -10.42 -11.91
CA LEU A 55 -3.43 -11.78 -12.37
C LEU A 55 -4.82 -12.24 -11.94
N ASP A 56 -5.19 -13.44 -12.36
CA ASP A 56 -6.42 -14.07 -11.91
C ASP A 56 -6.46 -14.18 -10.36
N PRO A 57 -7.65 -14.04 -9.74
CA PRO A 57 -7.80 -14.16 -8.30
C PRO A 57 -7.37 -15.53 -7.80
N ASP A 58 -6.74 -15.56 -6.63
CA ASP A 58 -6.28 -16.79 -5.98
C ASP A 58 -6.83 -16.90 -4.55
N THR A 59 -6.70 -18.06 -3.93
CA THR A 59 -7.07 -18.29 -2.53
C THR A 59 -5.83 -18.51 -1.67
N THR A 60 -5.55 -17.56 -0.79
CA THR A 60 -4.44 -17.65 0.18
C THR A 60 -5.00 -17.74 1.60
N LEU A 61 -4.58 -18.76 2.36
CA LEU A 61 -5.09 -19.05 3.71
C LEU A 61 -6.63 -19.13 3.80
N GLY A 62 -7.28 -19.57 2.72
CA GLY A 62 -8.74 -19.69 2.65
C GLY A 62 -9.48 -18.38 2.38
N GLN A 63 -8.76 -17.28 2.09
CA GLN A 63 -9.33 -16.00 1.69
C GLN A 63 -9.10 -15.75 0.20
N GLU A 64 -10.09 -15.18 -0.48
CA GLU A 64 -9.94 -14.73 -1.86
C GLU A 64 -9.01 -13.51 -1.90
N THR A 65 -8.02 -13.55 -2.78
CA THR A 65 -6.96 -12.56 -2.91
C THR A 65 -6.83 -12.09 -4.34
N MET A 66 -6.54 -10.81 -4.50
CA MET A 66 -6.06 -10.24 -5.75
C MET A 66 -4.56 -10.54 -5.85
N THR A 67 -4.18 -11.22 -6.93
CA THR A 67 -2.77 -11.57 -7.16
C THR A 67 -2.14 -10.50 -8.04
N VAL A 68 -1.06 -9.88 -7.58
CA VAL A 68 -0.37 -8.81 -8.31
C VAL A 68 1.08 -9.21 -8.55
N SER A 69 1.50 -9.21 -9.82
CA SER A 69 2.88 -9.48 -10.21
C SER A 69 3.64 -8.17 -10.34
N PHE A 70 4.63 -7.94 -9.47
CA PHE A 70 5.55 -6.80 -9.51
C PHE A 70 6.86 -7.21 -10.17
N GLY A 71 6.97 -7.06 -11.50
CA GLY A 71 8.16 -7.49 -12.24
C GLY A 71 8.45 -9.00 -12.08
N GLY A 72 7.42 -9.81 -11.84
CA GLY A 72 7.52 -11.24 -11.56
C GLY A 72 7.53 -11.62 -10.08
N ASP A 73 7.62 -10.66 -9.15
CA ASP A 73 7.41 -10.91 -7.72
C ASP A 73 5.92 -10.94 -7.40
N ILE A 74 5.41 -12.09 -6.96
CA ILE A 74 3.98 -12.29 -6.74
C ILE A 74 3.59 -11.80 -5.35
N LYS A 75 2.62 -10.88 -5.30
CA LYS A 75 1.96 -10.39 -4.10
C LYS A 75 0.51 -10.86 -4.06
N HIS A 76 0.01 -11.11 -2.86
CA HIS A 76 -1.41 -11.42 -2.64
C HIS A 76 -2.01 -10.36 -1.74
N TRP A 77 -3.03 -9.67 -2.24
CA TRP A 77 -3.68 -8.56 -1.56
C TRP A 77 -5.16 -8.81 -1.35
N ILE A 78 -5.69 -8.30 -0.23
CA ILE A 78 -7.11 -8.25 0.05
C ILE A 78 -7.50 -6.79 0.15
N LYS A 79 -8.61 -6.43 -0.49
CA LYS A 79 -9.19 -5.10 -0.41
C LYS A 79 -10.54 -5.17 0.27
N SER A 80 -10.69 -4.41 1.34
CA SER A 80 -11.95 -4.13 2.00
C SER A 80 -12.26 -2.62 1.95
N ASP A 81 -13.41 -2.22 2.49
CA ASP A 81 -13.76 -0.80 2.62
C ASP A 81 -12.85 -0.06 3.62
N ALA A 82 -12.16 -0.79 4.51
CA ALA A 82 -11.37 -0.23 5.61
C ALA A 82 -9.86 -0.36 5.41
N ALA A 83 -9.40 -1.28 4.56
CA ALA A 83 -7.97 -1.54 4.40
C ALA A 83 -7.62 -2.25 3.09
N ILE A 84 -6.36 -2.08 2.70
CA ILE A 84 -5.62 -3.01 1.85
C ILE A 84 -4.75 -3.86 2.78
N GLU A 85 -4.95 -5.17 2.75
CA GLU A 85 -4.14 -6.15 3.48
C GLU A 85 -3.23 -6.90 2.51
N GLU A 86 -2.04 -7.27 2.96
CA GLU A 86 -1.06 -8.00 2.16
C GLU A 86 -0.62 -9.27 2.88
N TYR A 87 -0.51 -10.36 2.12
CA TYR A 87 0.02 -11.62 2.61
C TYR A 87 1.53 -11.52 2.82
N VAL A 88 2.00 -12.00 3.97
CA VAL A 88 3.42 -12.16 4.25
C VAL A 88 3.75 -13.61 4.58
N GLU A 89 4.82 -14.09 3.96
CA GLU A 89 5.44 -15.37 4.28
C GLU A 89 6.89 -15.18 4.71
N ILE A 90 7.27 -15.84 5.79
CA ILE A 90 8.67 -15.97 6.22
C ILE A 90 8.98 -17.46 6.36
N LEU A 91 9.93 -17.93 5.55
CA LEU A 91 10.36 -19.32 5.48
C LEU A 91 11.71 -19.49 6.17
N TYR A 92 11.85 -20.58 6.92
CA TYR A 92 13.14 -21.10 7.38
C TYR A 92 13.50 -22.37 6.61
N TYR A 93 14.71 -22.41 6.05
CA TYR A 93 15.19 -23.56 5.30
C TYR A 93 16.07 -24.44 6.19
N HIS A 94 15.63 -25.67 6.44
CA HIS A 94 16.40 -26.67 7.16
C HIS A 94 16.61 -27.90 6.28
N THR A 95 17.88 -28.28 6.06
CA THR A 95 18.25 -29.45 5.24
C THR A 95 17.63 -29.46 3.83
N GLY A 96 17.43 -28.27 3.24
CA GLY A 96 16.83 -28.10 1.92
C GLY A 96 15.30 -28.12 1.88
N ILE A 97 14.63 -28.26 3.03
CA ILE A 97 13.17 -28.18 3.16
C ILE A 97 12.80 -26.80 3.69
N ALA A 98 11.81 -26.16 3.07
CA ALA A 98 11.23 -24.90 3.54
C ALA A 98 10.17 -25.17 4.61
N TYR A 99 10.26 -24.45 5.73
CA TYR A 99 9.29 -24.47 6.80
C TYR A 99 8.72 -23.06 7.00
N PRO A 100 7.41 -22.86 6.85
CA PRO A 100 6.81 -21.57 7.15
C PRO A 100 6.88 -21.28 8.65
N VAL A 101 7.48 -20.14 9.00
CA VAL A 101 7.49 -19.62 10.37
C VAL A 101 6.36 -18.63 10.56
N ILE A 102 6.15 -17.73 9.58
CA ILE A 102 4.99 -16.82 9.52
C ILE A 102 4.29 -17.02 8.18
N GLN A 103 2.96 -17.14 8.23
CA GLN A 103 2.03 -17.06 7.11
C GLN A 103 0.78 -16.33 7.60
N ASP A 104 0.63 -15.06 7.26
CA ASP A 104 -0.52 -14.26 7.71
C ASP A 104 -0.75 -13.05 6.79
N PHE A 105 -1.86 -12.35 7.00
CA PHE A 105 -2.12 -11.05 6.41
C PHE A 105 -1.80 -9.93 7.40
N PHE A 106 -1.22 -8.85 6.90
CA PHE A 106 -1.04 -7.61 7.66
C PHE A 106 -1.70 -6.44 6.92
N VAL A 107 -2.08 -5.40 7.65
CA VAL A 107 -2.65 -4.20 7.03
C VAL A 107 -1.54 -3.39 6.35
N ARG A 108 -1.58 -3.29 5.02
CA ARG A 108 -0.65 -2.49 4.22
C ARG A 108 -1.04 -1.02 4.25
N ASN A 109 -2.31 -0.73 4.03
CA ASN A 109 -2.84 0.63 4.04
C ASN A 109 -4.23 0.64 4.68
N GLU A 110 -4.47 1.55 5.62
CA GLU A 110 -5.85 1.85 6.05
C GLU A 110 -6.55 2.77 5.05
N LEU A 111 -7.86 2.57 4.91
CA LEU A 111 -8.74 3.32 4.04
C LEU A 111 -9.83 4.03 4.85
N PRO A 112 -10.24 5.25 4.44
CA PRO A 112 -9.68 6.05 3.35
C PRO A 112 -8.30 6.61 3.70
N LEU A 113 -7.52 6.98 2.68
CA LEU A 113 -6.21 7.60 2.89
C LEU A 113 -6.37 8.98 3.56
N VAL A 114 -5.70 9.17 4.71
CA VAL A 114 -5.73 10.43 5.48
C VAL A 114 -4.32 10.99 5.60
N ASN A 115 -4.12 12.21 5.11
CA ASN A 115 -2.82 12.90 5.19
C ASN A 115 -2.26 12.93 6.62
N GLY A 116 -1.00 12.53 6.77
CA GLY A 116 -0.27 12.50 8.03
C GLY A 116 -0.54 11.28 8.89
N TYR A 117 -1.45 10.41 8.47
CA TYR A 117 -1.75 9.17 9.18
C TYR A 117 -0.58 8.19 9.06
N VAL A 118 -0.26 7.54 10.18
CA VAL A 118 0.77 6.51 10.30
C VAL A 118 0.09 5.28 10.87
N PHE A 119 0.31 4.16 10.20
CA PHE A 119 -0.16 2.86 10.63
C PHE A 119 1.04 1.92 10.80
N SER A 120 0.97 1.04 11.80
CA SER A 120 2.02 0.06 12.06
C SER A 120 1.42 -1.28 12.45
N ASP A 121 1.95 -2.36 11.89
CA ASP A 121 1.59 -3.74 12.21
C ASP A 121 2.83 -4.57 12.56
N SER A 122 2.63 -5.63 13.33
CA SER A 122 3.70 -6.57 13.64
C SER A 122 3.17 -7.98 13.90
N ILE A 123 3.86 -8.97 13.34
CA ILE A 123 3.57 -10.39 13.54
C ILE A 123 4.81 -11.05 14.11
N VAL A 124 4.64 -11.87 15.15
CA VAL A 124 5.72 -12.62 15.78
C VAL A 124 5.28 -14.06 15.94
N ASP A 125 6.07 -15.00 15.43
CA ASP A 125 5.80 -16.42 15.59
C ASP A 125 7.09 -17.24 15.73
N SER A 126 6.95 -18.51 16.11
CA SER A 126 8.05 -19.43 16.25
C SER A 126 7.65 -20.86 15.99
N ILE A 127 8.57 -21.63 15.42
CA ILE A 127 8.41 -23.06 15.17
C ILE A 127 9.55 -23.86 15.79
N MET A 128 9.31 -25.13 16.06
CA MET A 128 10.32 -26.07 16.54
C MET A 128 10.64 -27.10 15.46
N ILE A 129 11.89 -27.12 15.00
CA ILE A 129 12.39 -28.05 13.98
C ILE A 129 13.60 -28.77 14.55
N SER A 130 13.56 -30.10 14.59
CA SER A 130 14.69 -30.92 15.06
C SER A 130 15.22 -30.53 16.46
N GLY A 131 14.34 -30.05 17.35
CA GLY A 131 14.70 -29.58 18.70
C GLY A 131 15.30 -28.16 18.76
N ILE A 132 15.36 -27.47 17.62
CA ILE A 132 15.77 -26.06 17.50
C ILE A 132 14.51 -25.20 17.42
N THR A 133 14.45 -24.14 18.23
CA THR A 133 13.44 -23.09 18.10
C THR A 133 13.92 -22.05 17.09
N VAL A 134 13.11 -21.80 16.08
CA VAL A 134 13.29 -20.72 15.12
C VAL A 134 12.20 -19.70 15.35
N LYS A 135 12.57 -18.43 15.45
CA LYS A 135 11.64 -17.31 15.67
C LYS A 135 11.66 -16.40 14.45
N ALA A 136 10.51 -15.84 14.11
CA ALA A 136 10.42 -14.79 13.12
C ALA A 136 9.64 -13.61 13.68
N ASP A 137 10.13 -12.41 13.34
CA ASP A 137 9.46 -11.15 13.63
C ASP A 137 9.27 -10.41 12.30
N PHE A 138 8.05 -9.96 12.05
CA PHE A 138 7.70 -9.08 10.95
C PHE A 138 7.17 -7.78 11.53
N SER A 139 7.69 -6.65 11.05
CA SER A 139 7.11 -5.34 11.33
C SER A 139 6.95 -4.55 10.03
N PHE A 140 5.87 -3.78 9.99
CA PHE A 140 5.52 -2.95 8.85
C PHE A 140 4.97 -1.63 9.34
N GLU A 141 5.37 -0.54 8.70
CA GLU A 141 4.84 0.80 8.92
C GLU A 141 4.48 1.41 7.56
N SER A 142 3.30 2.00 7.46
CA SER A 142 2.90 2.85 6.34
C SER A 142 2.55 4.25 6.83
N ARG A 143 2.93 5.24 6.04
CA ARG A 143 2.67 6.66 6.35
C ARG A 143 2.17 7.38 5.11
N VAL A 144 0.96 7.94 5.20
CA VAL A 144 0.46 8.87 4.20
C VAL A 144 1.18 10.20 4.40
N VAL A 145 2.20 10.46 3.59
CA VAL A 145 3.06 11.64 3.69
C VAL A 145 2.29 12.91 3.32
N GLY A 146 1.42 12.80 2.32
CA GLY A 146 0.64 13.93 1.82
C GLY A 146 -0.08 13.60 0.52
N PHE A 147 -0.67 14.63 -0.07
CA PHE A 147 -1.23 14.56 -1.41
C PHE A 147 -0.95 15.85 -2.17
N GLN A 148 -0.92 15.76 -3.49
CA GLN A 148 -0.76 16.90 -4.37
C GLN A 148 -1.59 16.70 -5.64
N TYR A 149 -2.32 17.73 -6.06
CA TYR A 149 -3.05 17.74 -7.32
C TYR A 149 -2.07 17.70 -8.51
N GLN A 150 -2.34 16.81 -9.48
CA GLN A 150 -1.58 16.69 -10.71
C GLN A 150 -2.51 16.75 -11.92
N ASP A 151 -2.22 17.67 -12.85
CA ASP A 151 -3.04 17.93 -14.04
C ASP A 151 -3.15 16.69 -14.95
N ASP A 152 -2.11 15.87 -15.05
CA ASP A 152 -2.07 14.67 -15.89
C ASP A 152 -3.14 13.63 -15.50
N TYR A 153 -3.59 13.66 -14.24
CA TYR A 153 -4.59 12.76 -13.69
C TYR A 153 -5.90 13.48 -13.31
N ASP A 154 -5.95 14.81 -13.45
CA ASP A 154 -7.03 15.68 -12.95
C ASP A 154 -7.46 15.35 -11.50
N ALA A 155 -6.47 15.03 -10.65
CA ALA A 155 -6.76 14.50 -9.32
C ALA A 155 -5.66 14.71 -8.29
N ASP A 156 -6.03 14.58 -7.01
CA ASP A 156 -5.11 14.55 -5.88
C ASP A 156 -4.38 13.20 -5.81
N ILE A 157 -3.05 13.23 -5.96
CA ILE A 157 -2.16 12.07 -5.89
C ILE A 157 -1.65 11.89 -4.46
N TYR A 158 -1.94 10.75 -3.82
CA TYR A 158 -1.43 10.44 -2.49
C TYR A 158 0.00 9.91 -2.56
N HIS A 159 0.87 10.40 -1.69
CA HIS A 159 2.21 9.88 -1.46
C HIS A 159 2.22 9.08 -0.15
N ILE A 160 2.59 7.80 -0.24
CA ILE A 160 2.71 6.89 0.89
C ILE A 160 4.14 6.39 0.99
N SER A 161 4.73 6.49 2.19
CA SER A 161 6.03 5.91 2.51
C SER A 161 5.82 4.64 3.32
N TYR A 162 6.64 3.63 3.04
CA TYR A 162 6.60 2.34 3.72
C TYR A 162 7.95 1.99 4.31
N GLN A 163 7.90 1.29 5.44
CA GLN A 163 9.05 0.66 6.06
C GLN A 163 8.66 -0.75 6.49
N MET A 164 9.52 -1.72 6.19
CA MET A 164 9.32 -3.11 6.55
C MET A 164 10.61 -3.68 7.14
N VAL A 165 10.48 -4.49 8.20
CA VAL A 165 11.58 -5.28 8.76
C VAL A 165 11.12 -6.71 8.96
N LYS A 166 11.90 -7.65 8.42
CA LYS A 166 11.78 -9.09 8.63
C LYS A 166 13.00 -9.58 9.37
N THR A 167 12.80 -10.22 10.51
CA THR A 167 13.85 -10.91 11.27
C THR A 167 13.53 -12.39 11.32
N LEU A 168 14.55 -13.22 11.10
CA LEU A 168 14.50 -14.66 11.29
C LEU A 168 15.67 -15.05 12.18
N ASP A 169 15.37 -15.54 13.38
CA ASP A 169 16.35 -15.88 14.41
C ASP A 169 16.35 -17.38 14.67
N SER A 170 17.54 -17.96 14.63
CA SER A 170 17.81 -19.36 14.93
C SER A 170 19.12 -19.45 15.72
N PRO A 171 19.41 -20.57 16.42
CA PRO A 171 20.62 -20.69 17.21
C PRO A 171 21.93 -20.46 16.45
N ASP A 172 21.92 -20.73 15.14
CA ASP A 172 23.11 -20.64 14.29
C ASP A 172 23.22 -19.30 13.54
N THR A 173 22.10 -18.59 13.35
CA THR A 173 22.07 -17.39 12.53
C THR A 173 20.86 -16.51 12.84
N THR A 174 21.06 -15.20 12.71
CA THR A 174 20.01 -14.19 12.65
C THR A 174 20.07 -13.52 11.28
N VAL A 175 18.98 -13.56 10.52
CA VAL A 175 18.83 -12.87 9.24
C VAL A 175 17.89 -11.69 9.44
N ILE A 176 18.33 -10.49 9.05
CA ILE A 176 17.52 -9.27 9.10
C ILE A 176 17.44 -8.71 7.69
N ASN A 177 16.23 -8.46 7.22
CA ASN A 177 15.94 -7.77 5.97
C ASN A 177 15.09 -6.55 6.29
N ALA A 178 15.60 -5.36 5.97
CA ALA A 178 14.88 -4.11 6.14
C ALA A 178 14.75 -3.41 4.78
N MET A 179 13.55 -2.93 4.48
CA MET A 179 13.23 -2.28 3.21
C MET A 179 12.43 -1.01 3.46
N THR A 180 12.67 0.00 2.64
CA THR A 180 11.90 1.23 2.57
C THR A 180 11.59 1.55 1.12
N TRP A 181 10.37 1.97 0.83
CA TRP A 181 9.96 2.40 -0.50
C TRP A 181 8.82 3.42 -0.39
N GLU A 182 8.58 4.14 -1.48
CA GLU A 182 7.51 5.14 -1.59
C GLU A 182 6.62 4.79 -2.78
N GLU A 183 5.31 5.01 -2.65
CA GLU A 183 4.35 4.86 -3.75
C GLU A 183 3.45 6.09 -3.84
N TYR A 184 3.10 6.43 -5.07
CA TYR A 184 2.26 7.56 -5.41
C TYR A 184 1.00 7.04 -6.11
N TYR A 185 -0.18 7.37 -5.58
CA TYR A 185 -1.45 6.80 -6.03
C TYR A 185 -2.37 7.85 -6.62
N ALA A 186 -2.86 7.61 -7.84
CA ALA A 186 -3.93 8.40 -8.44
C ALA A 186 -5.27 7.63 -8.39
N PRO A 187 -6.39 8.33 -8.20
CA PRO A 187 -7.69 7.70 -8.18
C PRO A 187 -8.06 7.15 -9.57
N GLY A 188 -8.62 5.95 -9.61
CA GLY A 188 -8.96 5.26 -10.86
C GLY A 188 -7.76 4.75 -11.65
N VAL A 189 -6.53 5.11 -11.28
CA VAL A 189 -5.30 4.62 -11.93
C VAL A 189 -4.51 3.67 -11.05
N GLY A 190 -4.41 3.92 -9.74
CA GLY A 190 -3.51 3.17 -8.86
C GLY A 190 -2.12 3.79 -8.80
N ILE A 191 -1.07 2.96 -8.79
CA ILE A 191 0.31 3.44 -8.63
C ILE A 191 0.73 4.19 -9.89
N VAL A 192 1.08 5.48 -9.77
CA VAL A 192 1.55 6.32 -10.88
C VAL A 192 3.05 6.61 -10.82
N ARG A 193 3.65 6.40 -9.65
CA ARG A 193 5.10 6.45 -9.43
C ARG A 193 5.44 5.63 -8.20
N PHE A 194 6.61 5.01 -8.18
CA PHE A 194 7.15 4.41 -6.98
C PHE A 194 8.66 4.59 -6.93
N VAL A 195 9.21 4.64 -5.72
CA VAL A 195 10.64 4.79 -5.46
C VAL A 195 11.08 3.69 -4.52
N ASP A 196 12.04 2.88 -4.94
CA ASP A 196 12.60 1.80 -4.13
C ASP A 196 14.14 1.81 -4.16
N SER A 197 14.77 0.73 -3.68
CA SER A 197 16.23 0.61 -3.68
C SER A 197 16.87 0.53 -5.07
N THR A 198 16.07 0.27 -6.11
CA THR A 198 16.52 0.07 -7.49
C THR A 198 16.33 1.31 -8.37
N GLY A 199 15.38 2.18 -8.04
CA GLY A 199 15.23 3.46 -8.73
C GLY A 199 13.92 4.20 -8.45
N ASP A 200 13.71 5.26 -9.25
CA ASP A 200 12.50 6.08 -9.28
C ASP A 200 11.75 5.79 -10.58
N TYR A 201 10.63 5.07 -10.46
CA TYR A 201 9.85 4.54 -11.56
C TYR A 201 8.60 5.37 -11.76
N SER A 202 8.46 5.97 -12.94
CA SER A 202 7.27 6.72 -13.33
C SER A 202 6.43 5.93 -14.31
N LEU A 203 5.10 6.03 -14.19
CA LEU A 203 4.16 5.39 -15.09
C LEU A 203 4.31 5.94 -16.51
N ILE A 204 4.39 5.05 -17.50
CA ILE A 204 4.48 5.41 -18.92
C ILE A 204 3.32 4.86 -19.75
N ASP A 205 2.66 3.79 -19.27
CA ASP A 205 1.51 3.19 -19.93
C ASP A 205 0.68 2.37 -18.93
N TYR A 206 -0.63 2.23 -19.17
CA TYR A 206 -1.52 1.42 -18.33
C TYR A 206 -2.81 1.03 -19.04
N HIS A 207 -3.46 -0.01 -18.52
CA HIS A 207 -4.78 -0.46 -18.97
C HIS A 207 -5.70 -0.73 -17.80
N ILE A 208 -6.81 0.01 -17.76
CA ILE A 208 -7.82 -0.04 -16.69
C ILE A 208 -9.19 0.01 -17.37
N ASP A 209 -9.85 -1.14 -17.47
CA ASP A 209 -11.24 -1.26 -17.95
C ASP A 209 -12.28 -0.85 -16.89
#